data_AF-A0A285D5P6-F1
#
_entry.id   AF-A0A285D5P6-F1
#
_cell.length_a   1.000
_cell.length_b   1.000
_cell.length_c   1.000
_cell.angle_alpha   90.00
_cell.angle_beta   90.00
_cell.angle_gamma   90.00
#
_symmetry.space_group_name_H-M   'P 1'
#
loop_
_entity.id
_entity.type
_entity.pdbx_description
1 polymer ?
#
loop_
_entity_poly.entity_id
_entity_poly.type
_entity_poly.pdbx_seq_one_letter_code
_entity_poly.pdbx_strand_id
1 'polypeptide(L)'
;MATLAKLISIGIIAISFLLGSLAFYWISSLDRKEKKAKLEEVVSFLINFTIFIWIGKIIVNLSDFIKDPLAILAYPSDSSSFYMAVLLSEFYVYFRMSKNVLQLSDFLRVLFQVILTASFVFEFIYFVQDRNEYSLSNMIFSALLLGIYYVAEKRTDFQLFTIILFSWMIGAVILITTQPYLSFFGYLLSLQFIVVFFFVNLGVLIFNRLKR
;
A
#
# COMPACT_ATOMS: atom_id res chain seq x y z
N MET A 1 6.78 -25.53 -10.71
CA MET A 1 5.43 -24.92 -10.62
C MET A 1 5.37 -23.78 -9.61
N ALA A 2 5.85 -23.94 -8.36
CA ALA A 2 5.82 -22.89 -7.34
C ALA A 2 6.61 -21.61 -7.69
N THR A 3 7.71 -21.70 -8.44
CA THR A 3 8.50 -20.53 -8.89
C THR A 3 7.78 -19.69 -9.93
N LEU A 4 7.07 -20.33 -10.86
CA LEU A 4 6.30 -19.68 -11.92
C LEU A 4 5.10 -18.90 -11.34
N ALA A 5 4.37 -19.49 -10.40
CA ALA A 5 3.27 -18.80 -9.71
C ALA A 5 3.72 -17.55 -8.96
N LYS A 6 4.92 -17.57 -8.36
CA LYS A 6 5.51 -16.40 -7.68
C LYS A 6 5.90 -15.30 -8.65
N LEU A 7 6.54 -15.65 -9.78
CA LEU A 7 6.87 -14.68 -10.83
C LEU A 7 5.61 -14.03 -11.41
N ILE A 8 4.55 -14.81 -11.60
CA ILE A 8 3.24 -14.30 -12.03
C ILE A 8 2.71 -13.29 -11.00
N SER A 9 2.75 -13.62 -9.71
CA SER A 9 2.26 -12.74 -8.64
C SER A 9 3.00 -11.39 -8.62
N ILE A 10 4.33 -11.40 -8.74
CA ILE A 10 5.14 -10.16 -8.81
C ILE A 10 4.81 -9.38 -10.09
N GLY A 11 4.66 -10.07 -11.22
CA GLY A 11 4.25 -9.46 -12.49
C GLY A 11 2.89 -8.76 -12.39
N ILE A 12 1.91 -9.40 -11.74
CA ILE A 12 0.58 -8.83 -11.52
C ILE A 12 0.68 -7.58 -10.64
N ILE A 13 1.46 -7.62 -9.56
CA ILE A 13 1.70 -6.44 -8.70
C ILE A 13 2.30 -5.29 -9.53
N ALA A 14 3.34 -5.56 -10.31
CA ALA A 14 4.00 -4.54 -11.13
C ALA A 14 3.05 -3.92 -12.17
N ILE A 15 2.27 -4.75 -12.88
CA ILE A 15 1.25 -4.30 -13.84
C ILE A 15 0.17 -3.47 -13.13
N SER A 16 -0.25 -3.87 -11.94
CA SER A 16 -1.27 -3.17 -11.17
C SER A 16 -0.81 -1.78 -10.76
N PHE A 17 0.44 -1.63 -10.28
CA PHE A 17 1.03 -0.33 -9.99
C PHE A 17 1.25 0.53 -11.22
N LEU A 18 1.62 -0.08 -12.36
CA LEU A 18 1.73 0.63 -13.64
C LEU A 18 0.38 1.19 -14.09
N LEU A 19 -0.68 0.38 -14.03
CA LEU A 19 -2.03 0.81 -14.37
C LEU A 19 -2.59 1.85 -13.39
N GLY A 20 -2.30 1.72 -12.09
CA GLY A 20 -2.64 2.73 -11.09
C GLY A 20 -1.93 4.07 -11.35
N SER A 21 -0.66 4.03 -11.73
CA SER A 21 0.12 5.22 -12.11
C SER A 21 -0.41 5.87 -13.39
N LEU A 22 -0.79 5.05 -14.39
CA LEU A 22 -1.39 5.51 -15.63
C LEU A 22 -2.77 6.15 -15.40
N ALA A 23 -3.58 5.56 -14.53
CA ALA A 23 -4.88 6.11 -14.14
C ALA A 23 -4.72 7.48 -13.47
N PHE A 24 -3.77 7.64 -12.53
CA PHE A 24 -3.44 8.96 -11.97
C PHE A 24 -3.05 9.95 -13.07
N TYR A 25 -2.17 9.54 -13.98
CA TYR A 25 -1.67 10.41 -15.05
C TYR A 25 -2.80 10.92 -15.98
N TRP A 26 -3.80 10.08 -16.27
CA TRP A 26 -4.94 10.45 -17.11
C TRP A 26 -6.03 11.22 -16.37
N ILE A 27 -6.35 10.87 -15.13
CA ILE A 27 -7.48 11.45 -14.39
C ILE A 27 -7.10 12.80 -13.76
N SER A 28 -5.86 12.95 -13.30
CA SER A 28 -5.43 14.16 -12.61
C SER A 28 -5.52 15.40 -13.52
N SER A 29 -5.92 16.55 -12.97
CA SER A 29 -6.02 17.83 -13.68
C SER A 29 -4.70 18.62 -13.71
N LEU A 30 -3.64 18.11 -13.07
CA LEU A 30 -2.34 18.78 -12.99
C LEU A 30 -1.65 18.89 -14.36
N ASP A 31 -0.70 19.81 -14.48
CA ASP A 31 0.14 19.88 -15.68
C ASP A 31 1.00 18.62 -15.83
N ARG A 32 1.36 18.29 -17.08
CA ARG A 32 2.17 17.12 -17.42
C ARG A 32 3.49 17.06 -16.62
N LYS A 33 4.15 18.20 -16.42
CA LYS A 33 5.42 18.24 -15.66
C LYS A 33 5.21 17.91 -14.18
N GLU A 34 4.16 18.47 -13.58
CA GLU A 34 3.82 18.24 -12.18
C GLU A 34 3.37 16.80 -11.93
N LYS A 35 2.53 16.25 -12.81
CA LYS A 35 2.11 14.84 -12.77
C LYS A 35 3.31 13.91 -12.72
N LYS A 36 4.29 14.14 -13.61
CA LYS A 36 5.50 13.33 -13.69
C LYS A 36 6.31 13.43 -12.41
N ALA A 37 6.56 14.64 -11.90
CA ALA A 37 7.32 14.83 -10.66
C ALA A 37 6.67 14.13 -9.45
N LYS A 38 5.34 14.24 -9.30
CA LYS A 38 4.62 13.56 -8.21
C LYS A 38 4.61 12.03 -8.37
N LEU A 39 4.50 11.53 -9.59
CA LEU A 39 4.63 10.08 -9.85
C LEU A 39 6.03 9.56 -9.57
N GLU A 40 7.08 10.31 -9.93
CA GLU A 40 8.47 9.93 -9.61
C GLU A 40 8.67 9.76 -8.11
N GLU A 41 8.04 10.62 -7.30
CA GLU A 41 8.08 10.49 -5.85
C GLU A 41 7.36 9.23 -5.33
N VAL A 42 6.18 8.91 -5.88
CA VAL A 42 5.47 7.67 -5.53
C VAL A 42 6.23 6.44 -5.99
N VAL A 43 6.79 6.44 -7.21
CA VAL A 43 7.61 5.34 -7.71
C VAL A 43 8.86 5.15 -6.85
N SER A 44 9.54 6.25 -6.48
CA SER A 44 10.68 6.20 -5.55
C SER A 44 10.28 5.60 -4.20
N PHE A 45 9.11 5.97 -3.66
CA PHE A 45 8.57 5.37 -2.46
C PHE A 45 8.29 3.86 -2.62
N LEU A 46 7.72 3.42 -3.74
CA LEU A 46 7.43 1.99 -3.99
C LEU A 46 8.72 1.16 -4.17
N ILE A 47 9.75 1.73 -4.79
CA ILE A 47 11.08 1.11 -4.87
C ILE A 47 11.65 0.94 -3.45
N ASN A 48 11.63 2.01 -2.65
CA ASN A 48 12.09 1.94 -1.25
C ASN A 48 11.28 0.95 -0.42
N PHE A 49 9.96 0.88 -0.63
CA PHE A 49 9.11 -0.09 0.03
C PHE A 49 9.51 -1.53 -0.31
N THR A 50 9.84 -1.81 -1.58
CA THR A 50 10.36 -3.12 -2.00
C THR A 50 11.68 -3.46 -1.30
N ILE A 51 12.59 -2.48 -1.19
CA ILE A 51 13.84 -2.63 -0.45
C ILE A 51 13.56 -2.88 1.04
N PHE A 52 12.57 -2.19 1.63
CA PHE A 52 12.17 -2.41 3.01
C PHE A 52 11.54 -3.78 3.25
N ILE A 53 10.87 -4.39 2.26
CA ILE A 53 10.43 -5.79 2.34
C ILE A 53 11.66 -6.71 2.47
N TRP A 54 12.71 -6.49 1.68
CA TRP A 54 13.94 -7.29 1.78
C TRP A 54 14.65 -7.08 3.12
N ILE A 55 14.75 -5.83 3.58
CA ILE A 55 15.31 -5.52 4.90
C ILE A 55 14.49 -6.16 6.01
N GLY A 56 13.16 -6.04 5.95
CA GLY A 56 12.25 -6.63 6.94
C GLY A 56 12.41 -8.15 7.02
N LYS A 57 12.55 -8.81 5.88
CA LYS A 57 12.82 -10.24 5.79
C LYS A 57 14.14 -10.65 6.44
N ILE A 58 15.20 -9.87 6.23
CA ILE A 58 16.50 -10.08 6.88
C ILE A 58 16.37 -9.90 8.40
N ILE A 59 15.68 -8.84 8.85
CA ILE A 59 15.49 -8.55 10.28
C ILE A 59 14.73 -9.70 10.97
N VAL A 60 13.64 -10.18 10.36
CA VAL A 60 12.82 -11.26 10.92
C VAL A 60 13.58 -12.59 10.97
N ASN A 61 14.49 -12.85 10.02
CA ASN A 61 15.23 -14.11 9.92
C ASN A 61 16.73 -13.93 10.16
N LEU A 62 17.13 -13.03 11.06
CA LEU A 62 18.52 -12.60 11.22
C LEU A 62 19.48 -13.76 11.53
N SER A 63 19.06 -14.70 12.39
CA SER A 63 19.85 -15.89 12.74
C SER A 63 20.15 -16.75 11.51
N ASP A 64 19.15 -16.95 10.64
CA ASP A 64 19.30 -17.80 9.47
C ASP A 64 20.03 -17.08 8.35
N PHE A 65 19.87 -15.75 8.25
CA PHE A 65 20.63 -14.92 7.31
C PHE A 65 22.13 -14.97 7.57
N ILE A 66 22.57 -14.99 8.83
CA ILE A 66 23.99 -15.10 9.17
C ILE A 66 24.57 -16.45 8.73
N LYS A 67 23.76 -17.51 8.75
CA LYS A 67 24.18 -18.87 8.37
C LYS A 67 24.17 -19.07 6.86
N ASP A 68 23.12 -18.62 6.20
CA ASP A 68 22.92 -18.73 4.75
C ASP A 68 22.19 -17.50 4.18
N PRO A 69 22.94 -16.43 3.84
CA PRO A 69 22.35 -15.19 3.33
C PRO A 69 21.58 -15.38 2.02
N LEU A 70 22.07 -16.27 1.14
CA LEU A 70 21.49 -16.49 -0.18
C LEU A 70 20.15 -17.22 -0.08
N ALA A 71 20.04 -18.20 0.82
CA ALA A 71 18.77 -18.88 1.07
C ALA A 71 17.71 -17.91 1.58
N ILE A 72 18.06 -17.04 2.53
CA ILE A 72 17.11 -16.03 3.03
C ILE A 72 16.72 -15.07 1.93
N LEU A 73 17.63 -14.57 1.10
CA LEU A 73 17.25 -13.66 0.00
C LEU A 73 16.34 -14.35 -1.04
N ALA A 74 16.54 -15.64 -1.31
CA ALA A 74 15.74 -16.41 -2.27
C ALA A 74 14.36 -16.85 -1.76
N TYR A 75 14.12 -16.86 -0.43
CA TYR A 75 12.84 -17.27 0.15
C TYR A 75 11.69 -16.31 -0.29
N PRO A 76 10.42 -16.72 -0.38
CA PRO A 76 9.34 -15.75 -0.56
C PRO A 76 9.23 -14.81 0.66
N SER A 77 8.89 -13.55 0.45
CA SER A 77 8.54 -12.64 1.54
C SER A 77 7.19 -13.03 2.12
N ASP A 78 7.07 -12.98 3.44
CA ASP A 78 5.85 -13.30 4.19
C ASP A 78 5.17 -12.02 4.72
N SER A 79 4.03 -12.18 5.40
CA SER A 79 3.31 -11.07 6.03
C SER A 79 4.16 -10.32 7.06
N SER A 80 5.03 -11.00 7.81
CA SER A 80 5.91 -10.37 8.79
C SER A 80 6.87 -9.38 8.14
N SER A 81 7.49 -9.78 7.02
CA SER A 81 8.37 -8.94 6.22
C SER A 81 7.62 -7.73 5.64
N PHE A 82 6.37 -7.93 5.19
CA PHE A 82 5.50 -6.86 4.72
C PHE A 82 5.13 -5.86 5.83
N TYR A 83 4.75 -6.33 7.02
CA TYR A 83 4.43 -5.45 8.16
C TYR A 83 5.63 -4.59 8.56
N MET A 84 6.83 -5.21 8.60
CA MET A 84 8.06 -4.49 8.88
C MET A 84 8.34 -3.42 7.80
N ALA A 85 8.11 -3.74 6.53
CA ALA A 85 8.27 -2.79 5.44
C ALA A 85 7.33 -1.59 5.55
N VAL A 86 6.07 -1.82 5.95
CA VAL A 86 5.09 -0.73 6.17
C VAL A 86 5.58 0.21 7.27
N LEU A 87 6.01 -0.33 8.41
CA LEU A 87 6.55 0.47 9.52
C LEU A 87 7.79 1.27 9.12
N LEU A 88 8.73 0.65 8.40
CA LEU A 88 9.93 1.33 7.90
C LEU A 88 9.58 2.43 6.88
N SER A 89 8.59 2.20 6.03
CA SER A 89 8.06 3.20 5.10
C SER A 89 7.43 4.39 5.80
N GLU A 90 6.65 4.17 6.85
CA GLU A 90 6.06 5.23 7.66
C GLU A 90 7.15 6.08 8.32
N PHE A 91 8.18 5.44 8.88
CA PHE A 91 9.33 6.14 9.46
C PHE A 91 10.10 6.95 8.40
N TYR A 92 10.31 6.39 7.20
CA TYR A 92 10.97 7.07 6.09
C TYR A 92 10.19 8.32 5.64
N VAL A 93 8.87 8.21 5.49
CA VAL A 93 7.98 9.33 5.14
C VAL A 93 8.02 10.41 6.22
N TYR A 94 7.92 10.01 7.50
CA TYR A 94 8.03 10.93 8.63
C TYR A 94 9.36 11.67 8.63
N PHE A 95 10.47 10.96 8.39
CA PHE A 95 11.80 11.55 8.31
C PHE A 95 11.89 12.59 7.18
N ARG A 96 11.44 12.27 5.96
CA ARG A 96 11.45 13.23 4.84
C ARG A 96 10.54 14.42 5.07
N MET A 97 9.39 14.22 5.71
CA MET A 97 8.49 15.30 6.11
C MET A 97 9.18 16.23 7.14
N SER A 98 9.86 15.67 8.15
CA SER A 98 10.56 16.46 9.18
C SER A 98 11.67 17.35 8.61
N LYS A 99 12.24 16.95 7.47
CA LYS A 99 13.26 17.69 6.72
C LYS A 99 12.68 18.65 5.67
N ASN A 100 11.36 18.81 5.59
CA ASN A 100 10.65 19.61 4.58
C ASN A 100 10.98 19.22 3.12
N VAL A 101 11.42 17.98 2.88
CA VAL A 101 11.74 17.48 1.53
C VAL A 101 10.49 16.89 0.86
N LEU A 102 9.45 16.60 1.64
CA LEU A 102 8.22 15.96 1.21
C LEU A 102 7.01 16.79 1.65
N GLN A 103 6.18 17.21 0.70
CA GLN A 103 4.86 17.77 1.01
C GLN A 103 3.85 16.63 1.20
N LEU A 104 3.57 16.29 2.47
CA LEU A 104 2.78 15.10 2.82
C LEU A 104 1.41 15.06 2.14
N SER A 105 0.70 16.20 2.05
CA SER A 105 -0.63 16.28 1.43
C SER A 105 -0.60 15.85 -0.03
N ASP A 106 0.35 16.40 -0.79
CA ASP A 106 0.48 16.17 -2.21
C ASP A 106 0.90 14.74 -2.49
N PHE A 107 1.86 14.25 -1.71
CA PHE A 107 2.32 12.87 -1.77
C PHE A 107 1.20 11.87 -1.47
N LEU A 108 0.47 12.03 -0.37
CA LEU A 108 -0.59 11.10 0.04
C LEU A 108 -1.76 11.08 -0.94
N ARG A 109 -2.11 12.21 -1.58
CA ARG A 109 -3.15 12.25 -2.63
C ARG A 109 -2.77 11.36 -3.81
N VAL A 110 -1.55 11.51 -4.34
CA VAL A 110 -1.07 10.69 -5.45
C VAL A 110 -0.91 9.23 -5.02
N LEU A 111 -0.32 9.00 -3.83
CA LEU A 111 -0.11 7.67 -3.29
C LEU A 111 -1.43 6.91 -3.13
N PHE A 112 -2.46 7.52 -2.53
CA PHE A 112 -3.77 6.87 -2.38
C PHE A 112 -4.44 6.58 -3.71
N GLN A 113 -4.42 7.52 -4.66
CA GLN A 113 -5.02 7.26 -5.97
C GLN A 113 -4.33 6.09 -6.69
N VAL A 114 -2.99 6.05 -6.67
CA VAL A 114 -2.19 4.98 -7.27
C VAL A 114 -2.41 3.65 -6.53
N ILE A 115 -2.30 3.61 -5.20
CA ILE A 115 -2.44 2.39 -4.40
C ILE A 115 -3.85 1.82 -4.51
N LEU A 116 -4.91 2.64 -4.37
CA LEU A 116 -6.29 2.15 -4.41
C LEU A 116 -6.63 1.60 -5.80
N THR A 117 -6.20 2.29 -6.85
CA THR A 117 -6.39 1.80 -8.23
C THR A 117 -5.59 0.53 -8.48
N ALA A 118 -4.34 0.47 -8.03
CA ALA A 118 -3.52 -0.73 -8.15
C ALA A 118 -4.12 -1.91 -7.37
N SER A 119 -4.64 -1.68 -6.16
CA SER A 119 -5.32 -2.70 -5.35
C SER A 119 -6.54 -3.26 -6.06
N PHE A 120 -7.36 -2.38 -6.65
CA PHE A 120 -8.50 -2.79 -7.47
C PHE A 120 -8.07 -3.64 -8.68
N VAL A 121 -7.07 -3.19 -9.45
CA VAL A 121 -6.57 -3.90 -10.63
C VAL A 121 -5.97 -5.26 -10.26
N PHE A 122 -5.22 -5.32 -9.16
CA PHE A 122 -4.62 -6.55 -8.65
C PHE A 122 -5.71 -7.60 -8.37
N GLU A 123 -6.70 -7.24 -7.58
CA GLU A 123 -7.79 -8.16 -7.21
C GLU A 123 -8.67 -8.50 -8.41
N PHE A 124 -8.86 -7.58 -9.35
CA PHE A 124 -9.55 -7.85 -10.62
C PHE A 124 -8.83 -8.92 -11.44
N ILE A 125 -7.51 -8.84 -11.59
CA ILE A 125 -6.73 -9.82 -12.35
C ILE A 125 -6.83 -11.20 -11.67
N TYR A 126 -6.66 -11.27 -10.35
CA TYR A 126 -6.81 -12.53 -9.59
C TYR A 126 -8.22 -13.11 -9.69
N PHE A 127 -9.25 -12.28 -9.60
CA PHE A 127 -10.63 -12.72 -9.77
C PHE A 127 -10.88 -13.31 -11.16
N VAL A 128 -10.41 -12.64 -12.22
CA VAL A 128 -10.56 -13.14 -13.60
C VAL A 128 -9.80 -14.44 -13.82
N GLN A 129 -8.60 -14.57 -13.25
CA GLN A 129 -7.75 -15.75 -13.45
C GLN A 129 -8.23 -16.97 -12.64
N ASP A 130 -8.47 -16.80 -11.35
CA ASP A 130 -8.66 -17.91 -10.41
C ASP A 130 -10.14 -18.09 -9.98
N ARG A 131 -11.03 -17.18 -10.38
CA ARG A 131 -12.45 -17.13 -9.96
C ARG A 131 -12.62 -17.14 -8.43
N ASN A 132 -11.67 -16.56 -7.71
CA ASN A 132 -11.67 -16.52 -6.25
C ASN A 132 -12.70 -15.49 -5.74
N GLU A 133 -13.72 -15.96 -5.01
CA GLU A 133 -14.76 -15.10 -4.42
C GLU A 133 -14.21 -14.09 -3.40
N TYR A 134 -13.11 -14.42 -2.73
CA TYR A 134 -12.45 -13.49 -1.81
C TYR A 134 -11.82 -12.31 -2.55
N SER A 135 -11.21 -12.55 -3.72
CA SER A 135 -10.69 -11.50 -4.59
C SER A 135 -11.80 -10.58 -5.10
N LEU A 136 -12.99 -11.12 -5.41
CA LEU A 136 -14.14 -10.29 -5.78
C LEU A 136 -14.51 -9.30 -4.66
N SER A 137 -14.54 -9.77 -3.42
CA SER A 137 -14.88 -8.93 -2.26
C SER A 137 -13.82 -7.87 -1.98
N ASN A 138 -12.53 -8.22 -2.06
CA ASN A 138 -11.42 -7.26 -1.93
C ASN A 138 -11.42 -6.23 -3.06
N MET A 139 -11.78 -6.64 -4.28
CA MET A 139 -11.96 -5.75 -5.42
C MET A 139 -13.10 -4.77 -5.18
N ILE A 140 -14.27 -5.22 -4.71
CA ILE A 140 -15.41 -4.36 -4.35
C ILE A 140 -15.00 -3.38 -3.25
N PHE A 141 -14.31 -3.84 -2.22
CA PHE A 141 -13.81 -2.97 -1.15
C PHE A 141 -12.86 -1.89 -1.69
N SER A 142 -11.90 -2.26 -2.54
CA SER A 142 -10.99 -1.31 -3.19
C SER A 142 -11.74 -0.30 -4.05
N ALA A 143 -12.76 -0.74 -4.80
CA ALA A 143 -13.61 0.13 -5.60
C ALA A 143 -14.42 1.12 -4.73
N LEU A 144 -14.96 0.67 -3.60
CA LEU A 144 -15.66 1.53 -2.64
C LEU A 144 -14.72 2.59 -2.05
N LEU A 145 -13.50 2.22 -1.63
CA LEU A 145 -12.51 3.18 -1.16
C LEU A 145 -12.12 4.19 -2.22
N LEU A 146 -11.97 3.76 -3.48
CA LEU A 146 -11.70 4.64 -4.60
C LEU A 146 -12.87 5.61 -4.86
N GLY A 147 -14.12 5.14 -4.76
CA GLY A 147 -15.31 5.99 -4.83
C GLY A 147 -15.36 7.01 -3.70
N ILE A 148 -15.10 6.59 -2.46
CA ILE A 148 -15.01 7.47 -1.29
C ILE A 148 -13.92 8.52 -1.50
N TYR A 149 -12.75 8.13 -2.02
CA TYR A 149 -11.65 9.02 -2.32
C TYR A 149 -12.08 10.15 -3.27
N TYR A 150 -12.70 9.83 -4.41
CA TYR A 150 -13.12 10.86 -5.36
C TYR A 150 -14.26 11.75 -4.84
N VAL A 151 -15.20 11.20 -4.05
CA VAL A 151 -16.25 12.01 -3.41
C VAL A 151 -15.66 12.96 -2.35
N ALA A 152 -14.66 12.49 -1.60
CA ALA A 152 -14.01 13.26 -0.55
C ALA A 152 -12.86 14.17 -1.05
N GLU A 153 -12.45 14.08 -2.32
CA GLU A 153 -11.26 14.77 -2.85
C GLU A 153 -11.31 16.30 -2.67
N LYS A 154 -12.52 16.88 -2.73
CA LYS A 154 -12.78 18.32 -2.54
C LYS A 154 -12.71 18.78 -1.08
N ARG A 155 -12.56 17.86 -0.12
CA ARG A 155 -12.40 18.17 1.31
C ARG A 155 -10.95 18.59 1.60
N THR A 156 -10.74 19.13 2.80
CA THR A 156 -9.38 19.42 3.30
C THR A 156 -8.55 18.13 3.36
N ASP A 157 -7.22 18.23 3.19
CA ASP A 157 -6.33 17.06 3.21
C ASP A 157 -6.53 16.20 4.45
N PHE A 158 -6.61 16.83 5.62
CA PHE A 158 -6.85 16.14 6.88
C PHE A 158 -8.17 15.35 6.87
N GLN A 159 -9.25 15.96 6.39
CA GLN A 159 -10.56 15.29 6.31
C GLN A 159 -10.51 14.12 5.32
N LEU A 160 -9.93 14.32 4.13
CA LEU A 160 -9.79 13.27 3.12
C LEU A 160 -9.03 12.07 3.69
N PHE A 161 -7.87 12.29 4.30
CA PHE A 161 -7.04 11.20 4.82
C PHE A 161 -7.68 10.51 6.02
N THR A 162 -8.36 11.27 6.89
CA THR A 162 -9.11 10.70 8.01
C THR A 162 -10.26 9.83 7.49
N ILE A 163 -11.05 10.31 6.53
CA ILE A 163 -12.16 9.55 5.93
C ILE A 163 -11.63 8.24 5.34
N ILE A 164 -10.57 8.29 4.52
CA ILE A 164 -10.00 7.10 3.90
C ILE A 164 -9.46 6.12 4.94
N LEU A 165 -8.76 6.60 5.97
CA LEU A 165 -8.19 5.75 7.02
C LEU A 165 -9.29 5.03 7.82
N PHE A 166 -10.35 5.74 8.21
CA PHE A 166 -11.48 5.14 8.92
C PHE A 166 -12.29 4.19 8.02
N SER A 167 -12.57 4.58 6.77
CA SER A 167 -13.26 3.70 5.82
C SER A 167 -12.47 2.43 5.55
N TRP A 168 -11.13 2.54 5.44
CA TRP A 168 -10.27 1.38 5.27
C TRP A 168 -10.27 0.48 6.50
N MET A 169 -10.14 1.04 7.71
CA MET A 169 -10.17 0.26 8.95
C MET A 169 -11.49 -0.50 9.11
N ILE A 170 -12.63 0.21 8.94
CA ILE A 170 -13.95 -0.39 9.07
C ILE A 170 -14.14 -1.50 8.05
N GLY A 171 -13.82 -1.25 6.77
CA GLY A 171 -13.97 -2.26 5.73
C GLY A 171 -13.03 -3.46 5.94
N ALA A 172 -11.79 -3.23 6.37
CA ALA A 172 -10.85 -4.31 6.68
C ALA A 172 -11.32 -5.20 7.85
N VAL A 173 -11.89 -4.59 8.90
CA VAL A 173 -12.49 -5.32 10.02
C VAL A 173 -13.73 -6.11 9.58
N ILE A 174 -14.57 -5.56 8.71
CA ILE A 174 -15.72 -6.29 8.15
C ILE A 174 -15.23 -7.48 7.32
N LEU A 175 -14.23 -7.30 6.45
CA LEU A 175 -13.72 -8.39 5.61
C LEU A 175 -13.07 -9.50 6.46
N ILE A 176 -12.22 -9.16 7.42
CA ILE A 176 -11.53 -10.19 8.23
C ILE A 176 -12.49 -10.97 9.16
N THR A 177 -13.67 -10.43 9.45
CA THR A 177 -14.70 -11.11 10.26
C THR A 177 -15.68 -11.91 9.41
N THR A 178 -15.82 -11.56 8.12
CA THR A 178 -16.72 -12.25 7.18
C THR A 178 -16.01 -13.27 6.30
N GLN A 179 -14.67 -13.21 6.23
CA GLN A 179 -13.85 -14.08 5.38
C GLN A 179 -12.77 -14.78 6.18
N PRO A 180 -12.28 -15.95 5.71
CA PRO A 180 -11.21 -16.68 6.41
C PRO A 180 -9.87 -15.94 6.44
N TYR A 181 -9.62 -15.06 5.47
CA TYR A 181 -8.42 -14.25 5.38
C TYR A 181 -8.66 -12.96 4.60
N LEU A 182 -7.96 -11.90 5.00
CA LEU A 182 -7.86 -10.65 4.24
C LEU A 182 -6.46 -10.55 3.63
N SER A 183 -6.36 -10.22 2.35
CA SER A 183 -5.08 -10.01 1.67
C SER A 183 -4.96 -8.60 1.11
N PHE A 184 -3.73 -8.10 1.03
CA PHE A 184 -3.39 -6.86 0.35
C PHE A 184 -2.16 -7.08 -0.52
N PHE A 185 -2.32 -6.99 -1.84
CA PHE A 185 -1.30 -7.39 -2.83
C PHE A 185 -0.72 -8.79 -2.58
N GLY A 186 -1.56 -9.74 -2.16
CA GLY A 186 -1.17 -11.12 -1.87
C GLY A 186 -0.55 -11.35 -0.48
N TYR A 187 -0.31 -10.31 0.31
CA TYR A 187 0.13 -10.45 1.71
C TYR A 187 -1.08 -10.58 2.63
N LEU A 188 -1.10 -11.59 3.49
CA LEU A 188 -2.16 -11.78 4.47
C LEU A 188 -2.08 -10.70 5.56
N LEU A 189 -3.20 -10.07 5.89
CA LEU A 189 -3.30 -9.06 6.93
C LEU A 189 -3.90 -9.65 8.20
N SER A 190 -3.24 -9.42 9.34
CA SER A 190 -3.74 -9.77 10.66
C SER A 190 -4.52 -8.61 11.27
N LEU A 191 -5.43 -8.92 12.20
CA LEU A 191 -6.17 -7.90 12.93
C LEU A 191 -5.24 -6.97 13.72
N GLN A 192 -4.18 -7.51 14.31
CA GLN A 192 -3.20 -6.74 15.07
C GLN A 192 -2.51 -5.71 14.16
N PHE A 193 -2.14 -6.11 12.94
CA PHE A 193 -1.54 -5.20 11.97
C PHE A 193 -2.50 -4.07 11.60
N ILE A 194 -3.77 -4.38 11.30
CA ILE A 194 -4.79 -3.38 10.94
C ILE A 194 -4.94 -2.34 12.06
N VAL A 195 -5.03 -2.79 13.32
CA VAL A 195 -5.19 -1.91 14.48
C VAL A 195 -3.96 -1.02 14.69
N VAL A 196 -2.75 -1.60 14.62
CA VAL A 196 -1.50 -0.83 14.77
C VAL A 196 -1.36 0.19 13.64
N PHE A 197 -1.54 -0.23 12.39
CA PHE A 197 -1.48 0.65 11.22
C PHE A 197 -2.45 1.83 11.36
N PHE A 198 -3.68 1.58 11.80
CA PHE A 198 -4.67 2.62 12.04
C PHE A 198 -4.18 3.65 13.07
N PHE A 199 -3.75 3.21 14.25
CA PHE A 199 -3.34 4.14 15.31
C PHE A 199 -2.07 4.91 14.98
N VAL A 200 -1.10 4.28 14.30
CA VAL A 200 0.12 4.98 13.87
C VAL A 200 -0.21 6.08 12.86
N ASN A 201 -0.98 5.76 11.82
CA ASN A 201 -1.36 6.75 10.80
C ASN A 201 -2.23 7.86 11.38
N LEU A 202 -3.17 7.53 12.27
CA LEU A 202 -3.98 8.54 12.96
C LEU A 202 -3.11 9.47 13.82
N GLY A 203 -2.13 8.91 14.54
CA GLY A 203 -1.16 9.68 15.31
C GLY A 203 -0.35 10.64 14.45
N VAL A 204 0.16 10.19 13.30
CA VAL A 204 0.89 11.03 12.34
C VAL A 204 0.01 12.17 11.82
N LEU A 205 -1.25 11.89 11.47
CA LEU A 205 -2.20 12.90 10.98
C LEU A 205 -2.50 13.96 12.04
N ILE A 206 -2.73 13.55 13.29
CA ILE A 206 -2.99 14.47 14.42
C ILE A 206 -1.76 15.32 14.69
N PHE A 207 -0.57 14.71 14.78
CA PHE A 207 0.68 15.43 15.02
C PHE A 207 0.95 16.49 13.94
N ASN A 208 0.75 16.14 12.66
CA ASN A 208 0.95 17.08 11.56
C ASN A 208 -0.08 18.22 11.57
N ARG A 209 -1.32 17.95 12.03
CA ARG A 209 -2.34 19.01 12.17
C ARG A 209 -2.02 19.97 13.32
N LEU A 210 -1.46 19.49 14.42
CA LEU A 210 -1.08 20.33 15.57
C LEU A 210 0.13 21.23 15.28
N LYS A 211 0.98 20.86 14.32
CA LYS A 211 2.17 21.63 13.94
C LYS A 211 1.88 22.78 12.95
N ARG A 212 0.74 22.74 12.26
CA ARG A 212 0.27 23.80 11.35
C ARG A 212 -0.56 24.82 12.11
#